data_AF-A0A5E7II85-F1
#
_entry.id   AF-A0A5E7II85-F1
#
_cell.length_a   1.000
_cell.length_b   1.000
_cell.length_c   1.000
_cell.angle_alpha   90.00
_cell.angle_beta   90.00
_cell.angle_gamma   90.00
#
_symmetry.space_group_name_H-M   'P 1'
#
loop_
_entity.id
_entity.type
_entity.pdbx_description
1 polymer ?
#
loop_
_entity_poly.entity_id
_entity_poly.type
_entity_poly.pdbx_seq_one_letter_code
_entity_poly.pdbx_strand_id
1 'polypeptide(L)'
;MDDKAKIAVSTLGIGFLLGALCCTISTAQLIKFTWGMAINEGATNVIGYIVATGVMSVLTIPAVALFCIFGAGLTIDPWSEK
;
A
#
# COMPACT_ATOMS: atom_id res chain seq x y z
N MET A 1 7.34 11.00 -26.79
CA MET A 1 8.20 10.61 -25.66
C MET A 1 9.26 9.66 -26.19
N ASP A 2 10.52 9.89 -25.87
CA ASP A 2 11.62 8.98 -26.19
C ASP A 2 11.41 7.60 -25.51
N ASP A 3 11.94 6.53 -26.09
CA ASP A 3 11.71 5.18 -25.59
C ASP A 3 12.35 4.93 -24.22
N LYS A 4 13.45 5.63 -23.88
CA LYS A 4 14.03 5.56 -22.52
C LYS A 4 13.12 6.22 -21.50
N ALA A 5 12.49 7.33 -21.86
CA ALA A 5 11.50 7.99 -21.02
C ALA A 5 10.25 7.11 -20.81
N LYS A 6 9.79 6.35 -21.82
CA LYS A 6 8.70 5.36 -21.65
C LYS A 6 9.07 4.27 -20.66
N ILE A 7 10.24 3.66 -20.82
CA ILE A 7 10.72 2.60 -19.92
C ILE A 7 10.86 3.13 -18.49
N ALA A 8 11.40 4.33 -18.31
CA ALA A 8 11.53 4.95 -16.99
C ALA A 8 10.16 5.16 -16.31
N VAL A 9 9.16 5.64 -17.06
CA VAL A 9 7.81 5.86 -16.53
C VAL A 9 7.09 4.54 -16.21
N SER A 10 7.19 3.53 -17.07
CA SER A 10 6.64 2.20 -16.78
C SER A 10 7.33 1.54 -15.57
N THR A 11 8.64 1.73 -15.40
CA THR A 11 9.39 1.22 -14.24
C THR A 11 8.92 1.91 -12.95
N LEU A 12 8.67 3.22 -12.99
CA LEU A 12 8.06 3.95 -11.87
C LEU A 12 6.66 3.40 -11.57
N GLY A 13 5.83 3.16 -12.59
CA GLY A 13 4.50 2.57 -12.43
C GLY A 13 4.51 1.21 -11.74
N ILE A 14 5.41 0.31 -12.17
CA ILE A 14 5.64 -0.99 -11.52
C ILE A 14 6.12 -0.80 -10.07
N GLY A 15 7.00 0.17 -9.83
CA GLY A 15 7.45 0.53 -8.48
C GLY A 15 6.30 0.96 -7.56
N PHE A 16 5.36 1.77 -8.06
CA PHE A 16 4.16 2.15 -7.32
C PHE A 16 3.25 0.96 -7.03
N LEU A 17 3.04 0.07 -8.00
CA LEU A 17 2.24 -1.15 -7.81
C LEU A 17 2.87 -2.09 -6.77
N LEU A 18 4.19 -2.26 -6.81
CA LEU A 18 4.92 -3.04 -5.80
C LEU A 18 4.82 -2.38 -4.42
N GLY A 19 4.94 -1.05 -4.36
CA GLY A 19 4.74 -0.28 -3.13
C GLY A 19 3.35 -0.47 -2.53
N ALA A 20 2.31 -0.51 -3.37
CA ALA A 20 0.93 -0.78 -2.95
C ALA A 20 0.76 -2.18 -2.34
N LEU A 21 1.36 -3.20 -2.97
CA LEU A 21 1.39 -4.57 -2.44
C LEU A 21 2.10 -4.63 -1.08
N CYS A 22 3.29 -4.03 -0.96
CA CYS A 22 4.03 -3.98 0.30
C CYS A 22 3.23 -3.29 1.41
N CYS A 23 2.62 -2.12 1.13
CA CYS A 23 1.80 -1.41 2.11
C CYS A 23 0.62 -2.25 2.60
N THR A 24 -0.03 -2.98 1.69
CA THR A 24 -1.15 -3.88 2.02
C THR A 24 -0.68 -5.01 2.93
N ILE A 25 0.44 -5.65 2.59
CA ILE A 25 1.01 -6.76 3.38
C ILE A 25 1.40 -6.28 4.78
N SER A 26 2.11 -5.16 4.88
CA SER A 26 2.51 -4.58 6.17
C SER A 26 1.31 -4.20 7.03
N THR A 27 0.26 -3.62 6.44
CA THR A 27 -0.97 -3.29 7.16
C THR A 27 -1.66 -4.55 7.67
N ALA A 28 -1.77 -5.59 6.85
CA ALA A 28 -2.37 -6.87 7.25
C ALA A 28 -1.58 -7.56 8.38
N GLN A 29 -0.25 -7.53 8.32
CA GLN A 29 0.62 -8.05 9.38
C GLN A 29 0.44 -7.28 10.70
N LEU A 30 0.37 -5.95 10.62
CA LEU A 30 0.17 -5.09 11.78
C LEU A 30 -1.17 -5.39 12.46
N ILE A 31 -2.26 -5.48 11.68
CA ILE A 31 -3.60 -5.84 12.19
C ILE A 31 -3.57 -7.21 12.88
N LYS A 32 -2.97 -8.23 12.25
CA LYS A 32 -2.86 -9.57 12.84
C LYS A 32 -2.08 -9.56 14.14
N PHE A 33 -0.96 -8.83 14.19
CA PHE A 33 -0.14 -8.70 15.39
C PHE A 33 -0.90 -8.03 16.54
N THR A 34 -1.56 -6.89 16.25
CA THR A 34 -2.36 -6.17 17.25
C THR A 34 -3.53 -7.01 17.75
N TRP A 35 -4.18 -7.77 16.88
CA TRP A 35 -5.24 -8.71 17.26
C TRP A 35 -4.73 -9.84 18.16
N GLY A 36 -3.58 -10.43 17.83
CA GLY A 36 -2.95 -11.46 18.66
C GLY A 36 -2.61 -10.94 20.07
N MET A 37 -2.12 -9.70 20.15
CA MET A 37 -1.83 -9.06 21.43
C MET A 37 -3.10 -8.79 22.24
N ALA A 38 -4.19 -8.34 21.58
CA ALA A 38 -5.48 -8.13 22.24
C ALA A 38 -6.10 -9.42 22.79
N ILE A 39 -5.91 -10.55 22.12
CA ILE A 39 -6.33 -11.87 22.62
C ILE A 39 -5.50 -12.29 23.84
N ASN A 40 -4.17 -12.09 23.78
CA ASN A 40 -3.26 -12.57 24.82
C ASN A 40 -3.29 -11.71 26.09
N GLU A 41 -3.36 -10.39 25.96
CA GLU A 41 -3.21 -9.45 27.09
C GLU A 41 -4.53 -8.77 27.47
N GLY A 42 -5.57 -8.93 26.65
CA GLY A 42 -6.86 -8.26 26.78
C GLY A 42 -6.87 -6.87 26.15
N ALA A 43 -7.97 -6.55 25.45
CA ALA A 43 -8.10 -5.31 24.67
C ALA A 43 -7.85 -4.02 25.47
N THR A 44 -8.21 -3.99 26.75
CA THR A 44 -8.04 -2.83 27.63
C THR A 44 -6.56 -2.47 27.87
N ASN A 45 -5.68 -3.48 27.89
CA ASN A 45 -4.24 -3.29 28.12
C ASN A 45 -3.51 -2.83 26.86
N VAL A 46 -4.09 -3.04 25.68
CA VAL A 46 -3.46 -2.76 24.37
C VAL A 46 -4.23 -1.75 23.53
N ILE A 47 -5.19 -1.03 24.12
CA ILE A 47 -6.09 -0.13 23.39
C ILE A 47 -5.35 0.97 22.63
N GLY A 48 -4.24 1.47 23.18
CA GLY A 48 -3.38 2.45 22.49
C GLY A 48 -2.79 1.88 21.19
N TYR A 49 -2.37 0.62 21.19
CA TYR A 49 -1.90 -0.07 19.98
C TYR A 49 -3.03 -0.33 18.99
N ILE A 50 -4.23 -0.71 19.48
CA ILE A 50 -5.41 -0.88 18.62
C ILE A 50 -5.75 0.42 17.90
N VAL A 51 -5.77 1.55 18.60
CA VAL A 51 -6.05 2.86 18.01
C VAL A 51 -4.97 3.25 17.01
N ALA A 52 -3.69 3.09 17.34
CA ALA A 52 -2.59 3.38 16.42
C ALA A 52 -2.66 2.54 15.13
N THR A 53 -2.88 1.23 15.27
CA THR A 53 -3.06 0.32 14.12
C THR A 53 -4.30 0.67 13.31
N GLY A 54 -5.40 1.06 13.96
CA GLY A 54 -6.61 1.52 13.30
C GLY A 54 -6.38 2.78 12.46
N VAL A 55 -5.74 3.80 13.03
CA VAL A 55 -5.39 5.04 12.30
C VAL A 55 -4.47 4.73 11.12
N MET A 56 -3.44 3.91 11.33
CA MET A 56 -2.52 3.51 10.25
C MET A 56 -3.26 2.78 9.12
N SER A 57 -4.20 1.90 9.46
CA SER A 57 -4.99 1.14 8.48
C SER A 57 -5.90 2.06 7.66
N VAL A 58 -6.53 3.05 8.30
CA VAL A 58 -7.37 4.05 7.60
C VAL A 58 -6.54 4.90 6.64
N LEU A 59 -5.28 5.19 6.98
CA LEU A 59 -4.38 5.96 6.13
C LEU A 59 -3.76 5.12 4.99
N THR A 60 -3.49 3.83 5.22
CA THR A 60 -2.89 2.96 4.19
C THR A 60 -3.87 2.53 3.11
N ILE A 61 -5.17 2.37 3.41
CA ILE A 61 -6.20 2.03 2.41
C ILE A 61 -6.24 3.05 1.23
N PRO A 62 -6.40 4.37 1.45
CA PRO A 62 -6.40 5.34 0.36
C PRO A 62 -5.03 5.47 -0.30
N ALA A 63 -3.93 5.32 0.45
CA ALA A 63 -2.58 5.34 -0.13
C ALA A 63 -2.36 4.18 -1.12
N VAL A 64 -2.81 2.97 -0.77
CA VAL A 64 -2.79 1.80 -1.66
C VAL A 64 -3.63 2.04 -2.90
N ALA A 65 -4.85 2.58 -2.74
CA ALA A 65 -5.72 2.89 -3.88
C ALA A 65 -5.07 3.89 -4.84
N LEU A 66 -4.45 4.95 -4.32
CA LEU A 66 -3.73 5.94 -5.12
C LEU A 66 -2.53 5.30 -5.84
N PHE A 67 -1.70 4.53 -5.15
CA PHE A 67 -0.55 3.84 -5.77
C PHE A 67 -0.99 2.85 -6.85
N CYS A 68 -2.11 2.16 -6.68
CA CYS A 68 -2.66 1.29 -7.72
C CYS A 68 -3.15 2.08 -8.94
N ILE A 69 -3.90 3.17 -8.75
CA ILE A 69 -4.43 3.98 -9.86
C ILE A 69 -3.30 4.66 -10.62
N PHE A 70 -2.38 5.33 -9.91
CA PHE A 70 -1.23 5.99 -10.53
C PHE A 70 -0.25 4.96 -11.13
N GLY A 71 0.02 3.87 -10.42
CA GLY A 71 0.92 2.82 -10.90
C GLY A 71 0.39 2.16 -12.18
N ALA A 72 -0.90 1.83 -12.21
CA ALA A 72 -1.56 1.31 -13.41
C ALA A 72 -1.55 2.34 -14.55
N GLY A 73 -1.90 3.60 -14.27
CA GLY A 73 -1.85 4.67 -15.28
C GLY A 73 -0.45 4.83 -15.89
N LEU A 74 0.60 4.90 -15.08
CA LEU A 74 1.99 5.03 -15.54
C LEU A 74 2.50 3.80 -16.29
N THR A 75 1.91 2.63 -16.02
CA THR A 75 2.27 1.37 -16.71
C THR A 75 1.51 1.20 -18.03
N ILE A 76 0.27 1.68 -18.11
CA ILE A 76 -0.68 1.38 -19.21
C ILE A 76 -0.93 2.59 -20.15
N ASP A 77 -0.47 3.79 -19.81
CA ASP A 77 -0.71 5.03 -20.57
C ASP A 77 -0.43 4.91 -22.10
N PRO A 78 -1.01 5.79 -22.95
CA PRO A 78 -1.20 5.59 -24.40
C PRO A 78 0.09 5.57 -25.25
N TRP A 79 1.27 5.61 -24.63
CA TRP A 79 2.53 5.26 -25.32
C TRP A 79 2.75 3.75 -25.46
N SER A 80 1.97 2.93 -24.76
CA SER A 80 1.82 1.49 -25.05
C SER A 80 1.08 1.25 -26.37
N GLU A 81 0.24 2.19 -26.81
CA GLU A 81 -0.37 2.17 -28.14
C GLU A 81 0.56 2.86 -29.14
N LYS A 82 1.57 2.13 -29.60
CA LYS A 82 2.20 2.28 -30.93
C LYS A 82 3.05 1.07 -31.26
#